data_AF-Q24SD7-F1
#
_entry.id   AF-Q24SD7-F1
#
_cell.length_a   1.000
_cell.length_b   1.000
_cell.length_c   1.000
_cell.angle_alpha   90.00
_cell.angle_beta   90.00
_cell.angle_gamma   90.00
#
_symmetry.space_group_name_H-M   'P 1'
#
loop_
_entity.id
_entity.type
_entity.pdbx_description
1 polymer ?
#
loop_
_entity_poly.entity_id
_entity_poly.type
_entity_poly.pdbx_seq_one_letter_code
_entity_poly.pdbx_strand_id
1 'polypeptide(L)'
;MIFLIFTLLVALFVAIFAVQNAAPVAINFFWYVAKVPLVLIILGAALAGALIVFFMAIWREFRLKGTVRAQAKAEIKAKSEPQDHAVPKDLVPKDMVPTETNPAGKEDTALPPG
;
A
#
# COMPACT_ATOMS: atom_id res chain seq x y z
N MET A 1 8.17 16.80 -35.67
CA MET A 1 8.01 16.31 -37.07
C MET A 1 8.99 15.20 -37.44
N ILE A 2 10.27 15.29 -37.10
CA ILE A 2 11.27 14.26 -37.45
C ILE A 2 10.89 12.83 -37.02
N PHE A 3 10.31 12.67 -35.82
CA PHE A 3 9.83 11.38 -35.33
C PHE A 3 8.73 10.78 -36.19
N LEU A 4 7.80 11.57 -36.72
CA LEU A 4 6.73 11.08 -37.59
C LEU A 4 7.27 10.59 -38.92
N ILE A 5 8.25 11.31 -39.49
CA ILE A 5 8.91 10.91 -40.73
C ILE A 5 9.70 9.60 -40.50
N PHE A 6 10.42 9.51 -39.38
CA PHE A 6 11.16 8.30 -39.04
C PHE A 6 10.24 7.10 -38.80
N THR A 7 9.18 7.24 -38.02
CA THR A 7 8.21 6.16 -37.79
C THR A 7 7.48 5.77 -39.07
N LEU A 8 7.19 6.72 -39.96
CA LEU A 8 6.60 6.43 -41.27
C LEU A 8 7.55 5.61 -42.14
N LEU A 9 8.84 5.94 -42.16
CA LEU A 9 9.84 5.14 -42.88
C LEU A 9 9.94 3.73 -42.31
N VAL A 10 10.01 3.58 -40.98
CA VAL A 10 10.02 2.26 -40.34
C VAL A 10 8.73 1.48 -40.65
N ALA A 11 7.57 2.12 -40.58
CA ALA A 11 6.29 1.51 -40.92
C ALA A 11 6.25 1.04 -42.38
N LEU A 12 6.81 1.82 -43.31
CA LEU A 12 6.93 1.43 -44.72
C LEU A 12 7.82 0.19 -44.88
N PHE A 13 8.97 0.13 -44.19
CA PHE A 13 9.82 -1.07 -44.19
C PHE A 13 9.09 -2.31 -43.66
N VAL A 14 8.35 -2.16 -42.55
CA VAL A 14 7.54 -3.25 -41.98
C VAL A 14 6.45 -3.69 -42.96
N ALA A 15 5.78 -2.75 -43.65
CA ALA A 15 4.76 -3.05 -44.63
C ALA A 15 5.32 -3.83 -45.83
N ILE A 16 6.48 -3.43 -46.36
CA ILE A 16 7.18 -4.15 -47.43
C ILE A 16 7.49 -5.58 -46.98
N PHE A 17 8.05 -5.72 -45.77
CA PHE A 17 8.35 -7.04 -45.19
C PHE A 17 7.10 -7.92 -45.05
N ALA A 18 5.98 -7.34 -44.62
CA ALA A 18 4.71 -8.04 -44.49
C ALA A 18 4.18 -8.55 -45.84
N VAL A 19 4.26 -7.73 -46.90
CA VAL A 19 3.81 -8.12 -48.25
C VAL A 19 4.69 -9.22 -48.83
N GLN A 20 6.01 -9.11 -48.68
CA GLN A 20 6.94 -10.14 -49.20
C GLN A 20 6.81 -11.48 -48.46
N ASN A 21 6.50 -11.43 -47.16
CA ASN A 21 6.26 -12.62 -46.34
C ASN A 21 4.77 -12.99 -46.24
N ALA A 22 3.96 -12.54 -47.20
CA ALA A 22 2.54 -12.90 -47.31
C ALA A 22 2.31 -14.33 -47.85
N ALA A 23 3.38 -15.10 -48.05
CA ALA A 23 3.30 -16.49 -48.45
C ALA A 23 2.42 -17.28 -47.45
N PRO A 24 1.37 -17.97 -47.93
CA PRO A 24 0.44 -18.66 -47.06
C PRO A 24 1.11 -19.87 -46.43
N VAL A 25 1.22 -19.88 -45.10
CA VAL A 25 1.72 -21.02 -44.33
C VAL A 25 0.53 -21.73 -43.70
N ALA A 26 0.49 -23.06 -43.84
CA ALA A 26 -0.53 -23.88 -43.21
C ALA A 26 -0.22 -24.09 -41.74
N ILE A 27 -1.15 -23.72 -40.87
CA ILE A 27 -1.09 -23.99 -39.44
C ILE A 27 -2.17 -25.01 -39.10
N ASN A 28 -1.78 -26.04 -38.38
CA ASN A 28 -2.71 -27.01 -37.83
C ASN A 28 -3.14 -26.55 -36.44
N PHE A 29 -4.39 -26.16 -36.31
CA PHE A 29 -5.06 -26.05 -35.02
C PHE A 29 -5.68 -27.41 -34.66
N PHE A 30 -6.17 -27.52 -33.43
CA PHE A 30 -6.70 -28.79 -32.89
C PHE A 30 -7.86 -29.38 -33.71
N TRP A 31 -8.69 -28.54 -34.35
CA TRP A 31 -9.82 -28.97 -35.21
C TRP A 31 -9.84 -28.33 -36.61
N TYR A 32 -8.88 -27.48 -36.96
CA TYR A 32 -8.93 -26.71 -38.20
C TYR A 32 -7.55 -26.42 -38.76
N VAL A 33 -7.42 -26.36 -40.08
CA VAL A 33 -6.18 -25.95 -40.75
C VAL A 33 -6.40 -24.62 -41.43
N ALA A 34 -5.68 -23.60 -40.98
CA ALA A 34 -5.75 -22.26 -41.55
C ALA A 34 -4.50 -21.98 -42.39
N LYS A 35 -4.66 -21.31 -43.54
CA LYS A 35 -3.55 -20.79 -44.33
C LYS A 35 -3.46 -19.30 -44.13
N VAL A 36 -2.45 -18.85 -43.40
CA VAL A 36 -2.23 -17.43 -43.12
C VAL A 36 -0.76 -17.06 -43.30
N PRO A 37 -0.45 -15.80 -43.66
CA PRO A 37 0.92 -15.29 -43.68
C PRO A 37 1.64 -15.44 -42.34
N LEU A 38 2.95 -15.73 -42.39
CA LEU A 38 3.79 -15.91 -41.19
C LEU A 38 3.80 -14.66 -40.29
N VAL A 39 3.84 -13.47 -40.88
CA VAL A 39 3.84 -12.20 -40.15
C VAL A 39 2.61 -12.04 -39.26
N LEU A 40 1.42 -12.44 -39.72
CA LEU A 40 0.19 -12.34 -38.92
C LEU A 40 0.24 -13.25 -37.70
N ILE A 41 0.90 -14.41 -37.82
CA ILE A 41 1.07 -15.36 -36.72
C ILE A 41 1.95 -14.75 -35.63
N ILE A 42 3.10 -14.20 -36.02
CA ILE A 42 4.05 -13.61 -35.06
C ILE A 42 3.44 -12.39 -34.37
N LEU A 43 2.78 -11.50 -35.14
CA LEU A 43 2.10 -10.34 -34.57
C LEU A 43 0.95 -10.75 -33.66
N GLY A 44 0.15 -11.75 -34.05
CA GLY A 44 -0.93 -12.28 -33.23
C GLY A 44 -0.43 -12.88 -31.92
N ALA A 45 0.64 -13.68 -31.95
CA ALA A 45 1.25 -14.28 -30.77
C ALA A 45 1.86 -13.21 -29.83
N ALA A 46 2.58 -12.24 -30.39
CA ALA A 46 3.14 -11.13 -29.63
C ALA A 46 2.04 -10.28 -28.98
N LEU A 47 0.98 -9.96 -29.72
CA LEU A 47 -0.17 -9.23 -29.21
C LEU A 47 -0.87 -10.02 -28.09
N ALA A 48 -1.10 -11.32 -28.27
CA ALA A 48 -1.69 -12.17 -27.23
C ALA A 48 -0.85 -12.18 -25.95
N GLY A 49 0.48 -12.33 -26.07
CA GLY A 49 1.40 -12.21 -24.93
C GLY A 49 1.32 -10.85 -24.23
N ALA A 50 1.32 -9.76 -25.00
CA ALA A 50 1.20 -8.40 -24.47
C ALA A 50 -0.14 -8.19 -23.74
N LEU A 51 -1.25 -8.72 -24.28
CA LEU A 51 -2.56 -8.67 -23.64
C LEU A 51 -2.58 -9.44 -22.31
N ILE A 52 -1.97 -10.62 -22.25
CA ILE A 52 -1.87 -11.40 -21.00
C ILE A 52 -1.13 -10.59 -19.93
N VAL A 53 0.03 -10.02 -20.27
CA VAL A 53 0.81 -9.19 -19.35
C VAL A 53 0.03 -7.94 -18.94
N PHE A 54 -0.66 -7.30 -19.87
CA PHE A 54 -1.50 -6.13 -19.61
C PHE A 54 -2.62 -6.43 -18.62
N PHE A 55 -3.37 -7.52 -18.83
CA PHE A 55 -4.42 -7.93 -17.88
C PHE A 55 -3.85 -8.32 -16.52
N MET A 56 -2.69 -8.97 -16.47
CA MET A 56 -2.01 -9.30 -15.22
C MET A 56 -1.57 -8.03 -14.47
N ALA A 57 -1.08 -7.01 -15.18
CA ALA A 57 -0.72 -5.73 -14.59
C ALA A 57 -1.94 -5.02 -13.98
N ILE A 58 -3.07 -4.99 -14.71
CA ILE A 58 -4.34 -4.44 -14.20
C ILE A 58 -4.83 -5.21 -12.97
N TRP A 59 -4.80 -6.54 -13.00
CA TRP A 59 -5.22 -7.38 -11.87
C TRP A 59 -4.38 -7.09 -10.62
N ARG A 60 -3.05 -6.99 -10.79
CA ARG A 60 -2.13 -6.67 -9.68
C ARG A 60 -2.45 -5.31 -9.07
N GLU A 61 -2.69 -4.31 -9.90
CA GLU A 61 -3.05 -2.96 -9.48
C GLU A 61 -4.36 -2.95 -8.67
N PHE A 62 -5.37 -3.72 -9.07
CA PHE A 62 -6.61 -3.85 -8.30
C PHE A 62 -6.41 -4.48 -6.92
N ARG A 63 -5.54 -5.49 -6.79
CA ARG A 63 -5.25 -6.11 -5.47
C ARG A 63 -4.48 -5.18 -4.55
N LEU A 64 -3.51 -4.43 -5.09
CA LEU A 64 -2.74 -3.44 -4.33
C LEU A 64 -3.63 -2.34 -3.73
N LYS A 65 -4.62 -1.86 -4.49
CA LYS A 65 -5.60 -0.89 -3.99
C LYS A 65 -6.42 -1.43 -2.80
N GLY A 66 -6.67 -2.74 -2.75
CA GLY A 66 -7.34 -3.39 -1.63
C GLY A 66 -6.49 -3.41 -0.35
N THR A 67 -5.20 -3.74 -0.47
CA THR A 67 -4.28 -3.81 0.69
C THR A 67 -3.95 -2.42 1.23
N VAL A 68 -3.72 -1.43 0.35
CA VAL A 68 -3.46 -0.04 0.77
C VAL A 68 -4.65 0.54 1.55
N ARG A 69 -5.89 0.25 1.10
CA ARG A 69 -7.10 0.70 1.81
C ARG A 69 -7.29 -0.02 3.15
N ALA A 70 -6.91 -1.29 3.26
CA ALA A 70 -6.97 -2.04 4.51
C ALA A 70 -5.94 -1.54 5.53
N GLN A 71 -4.71 -1.28 5.08
CA GLN A 71 -3.63 -0.73 5.91
C GLN A 71 -3.96 0.69 6.39
N ALA A 72 -4.44 1.56 5.50
CA ALA A 72 -4.86 2.92 5.89
C ALA A 72 -6.02 2.91 6.91
N LYS A 73 -6.97 1.98 6.80
CA LYS A 73 -8.05 1.81 7.79
C LYS A 73 -7.53 1.31 9.14
N ALA A 74 -6.53 0.41 9.15
CA ALA A 74 -5.92 -0.11 10.37
C ALA A 74 -5.14 0.98 11.12
N GLU A 75 -4.38 1.82 10.41
CA GLU A 75 -3.66 2.95 11.01
C GLU A 75 -4.60 4.01 11.60
N ILE A 76 -5.70 4.33 10.92
CA ILE A 76 -6.70 5.27 11.44
C ILE A 76 -7.38 4.69 12.69
N LYS A 77 -7.72 3.39 12.68
CA LYS A 77 -8.35 2.74 13.84
C LYS A 77 -7.40 2.68 15.05
N ALA A 78 -6.13 2.33 14.83
CA ALA A 78 -5.11 2.27 15.88
C ALA A 78 -4.80 3.65 16.50
N LYS A 79 -4.98 4.74 15.74
CA LYS A 79 -4.83 6.12 16.26
C LYS A 79 -6.09 6.68 16.93
N SER A 80 -7.23 6.02 16.74
CA SER A 80 -8.54 6.42 17.29
C SER A 80 -8.98 5.64 18.54
N GLU A 81 -8.26 4.58 18.93
CA GLU A 81 -8.42 4.00 20.25
C GLU A 81 -7.92 5.03 21.29
N PRO A 82 -8.77 5.48 22.23
CA PRO A 82 -8.32 6.32 23.33
C PRO A 82 -7.23 5.54 24.06
N GLN A 83 -6.03 6.10 24.14
CA GLN A 83 -5.09 5.67 25.15
C GLN A 83 -5.78 5.92 26.48
N ASP A 84 -6.30 4.85 27.08
CA ASP A 84 -6.72 4.83 28.47
C ASP A 84 -5.44 5.08 29.25
N HIS A 85 -5.16 6.37 29.48
CA HIS A 85 -4.18 6.82 30.43
C HIS A 85 -4.64 6.21 31.77
N ALA A 86 -4.07 5.06 32.09
CA ALA A 86 -3.88 4.63 33.46
C ALA A 86 -3.04 5.71 34.14
N VAL A 87 -3.72 6.77 34.58
CA VAL A 87 -3.20 7.75 35.52
C VAL A 87 -2.75 6.95 36.73
N PRO A 88 -1.46 6.94 37.10
CA PRO A 88 -1.04 6.36 38.37
C PRO A 88 -1.83 7.03 39.49
N LYS A 89 -2.56 6.23 40.27
CA LYS A 89 -3.50 6.68 41.31
C LYS A 89 -2.82 7.24 42.57
N ASP A 90 -1.62 7.80 42.46
CA ASP A 90 -0.77 8.09 43.63
C ASP A 90 -0.57 9.58 43.91
N LEU A 91 -1.34 10.47 43.27
CA LEU A 91 -1.32 11.90 43.59
C LEU A 91 -2.69 12.35 44.10
N VAL A 92 -3.06 11.84 45.28
CA VAL A 92 -4.02 12.52 46.15
C VAL A 92 -3.21 13.30 47.17
N PRO A 93 -3.06 14.64 47.05
CA PRO A 93 -2.70 15.45 48.20
C PRO A 93 -3.85 15.36 49.20
N LYS A 94 -3.73 14.41 50.14
CA LYS A 94 -4.56 14.39 51.32
C LYS A 94 -4.03 15.48 52.24
N ASP A 95 -4.97 16.19 52.85
CA ASP A 95 -4.82 17.00 54.04
C ASP A 95 -4.47 18.47 53.80
N MET A 96 -5.52 19.27 53.63
CA MET A 96 -5.52 20.66 54.05
C MET A 96 -6.55 20.85 55.17
N VAL A 97 -6.05 21.31 56.34
CA VAL A 97 -6.70 22.09 57.42
C VAL A 97 -7.39 21.28 58.56
N PRO A 98 -7.43 21.70 59.86
CA PRO A 98 -6.62 22.64 60.68
C PRO A 98 -6.10 22.07 62.05
N THR A 99 -5.13 22.76 62.66
CA THR A 99 -4.95 23.14 64.09
C THR A 99 -5.23 22.16 65.25
N GLU A 100 -4.30 22.19 66.23
CA GLU A 100 -4.25 21.61 67.59
C GLU A 100 -3.78 20.14 67.67
N THR A 101 -2.66 19.81 68.32
CA THR A 101 -2.50 19.89 69.78
C THR A 101 -1.03 19.68 70.20
N ASN A 102 -0.61 20.52 71.15
CA ASN A 102 0.53 20.50 72.08
C ASN A 102 1.31 19.18 72.31
N PRO A 103 2.66 19.19 72.37
CA PRO A 103 3.44 18.05 72.86
C PRO A 103 3.50 18.05 74.39
N ALA A 104 3.07 16.95 75.00
CA ALA A 104 3.24 16.68 76.42
C ALA A 104 4.51 15.86 76.69
N GLY A 105 5.29 16.33 77.67
CA GLY A 105 6.26 15.56 78.46
C GLY A 105 7.71 16.01 78.26
N LYS A 106 8.54 16.27 79.27
CA LYS A 106 8.54 16.18 80.75
C LYS A 106 9.63 17.21 81.19
N GLU A 107 9.62 17.85 82.35
CA GLU A 107 10.21 17.42 83.65
C GLU A 107 10.07 18.67 84.57
N ASP A 108 9.27 18.61 85.63
CA ASP A 108 9.68 18.45 87.04
C ASP A 108 10.70 19.49 87.54
N THR A 109 10.24 20.51 88.32
CA THR A 109 10.78 20.85 89.66
C THR A 109 10.15 22.13 90.26
N ALA A 110 9.58 21.97 91.47
CA ALA A 110 9.53 22.87 92.64
C ALA A 110 8.88 24.29 92.57
N LEU A 111 7.64 24.38 93.08
CA LEU A 111 7.09 25.17 94.23
C LEU A 111 7.64 26.60 94.60
N PRO A 112 6.82 27.45 95.27
CA PRO A 112 6.57 28.87 94.93
C PRO A 112 6.94 29.85 96.09
N PRO A 113 6.24 30.98 96.27
CA PRO A 113 6.50 32.29 95.66
C PRO A 113 7.06 33.31 96.68
N GLY A 114 7.66 34.39 96.16
CA GLY A 114 7.96 35.63 96.89
C GLY A 114 7.72 36.82 95.99
#